data_AF-A0A2E7HFK0-F1
#
_entry.id   AF-A0A2E7HFK0-F1
#
_cell.length_a   1.000
_cell.length_b   1.000
_cell.length_c   1.000
_cell.angle_alpha   90.00
_cell.angle_beta   90.00
_cell.angle_gamma   90.00
#
_symmetry.space_group_name_H-M   'P 1'
#
loop_
_entity.id
_entity.type
_entity.pdbx_description
1 polymer ?
#
loop_
_entity_poly.entity_id
_entity_poly.type
_entity_poly.pdbx_seq_one_letter_code
_entity_poly.pdbx_strand_id
1 'polypeptide(L)'
;MAPWGLHAFDTLLWITMAAGTLELDVRCQHCSQLGHDEAWLLQMVNRAQVGLHVEAEAILRSWMTPAGARAGLRHLDLFSHALANVDLLVGLSSSSVKLVPSRRPDRLKRAGAPTVLH
;
A
#
# COMPACT_ATOMS: atom_id res chain seq x y z
N MET A 1 10.06 -19.66 3.34
CA MET A 1 9.97 -18.19 3.15
C MET A 1 11.22 -17.57 3.75
N ALA A 2 11.95 -16.77 2.98
CA ALA A 2 13.18 -16.19 3.48
C ALA A 2 12.85 -15.08 4.50
N PRO A 3 13.46 -15.07 5.70
CA PRO A 3 13.02 -14.24 6.84
C PRO A 3 13.08 -12.72 6.57
N TRP A 4 13.86 -12.30 5.59
CA TRP A 4 13.96 -10.91 5.16
C TRP A 4 12.69 -10.38 4.49
N GLY A 5 11.86 -11.23 3.90
CA GLY A 5 10.59 -10.81 3.28
C GLY A 5 9.59 -10.28 4.31
N LEU A 6 9.43 -10.98 5.43
CA LEU A 6 8.56 -10.55 6.53
C LEU A 6 9.08 -9.25 7.15
N HIS A 7 10.39 -9.16 7.40
CA HIS A 7 11.00 -7.95 7.93
C HIS A 7 10.84 -6.73 7.00
N ALA A 8 10.94 -6.94 5.68
CA ALA A 8 10.72 -5.89 4.69
C ALA A 8 9.26 -5.40 4.70
N PHE A 9 8.29 -6.32 4.81
CA PHE A 9 6.88 -5.98 4.95
C PHE A 9 6.59 -5.20 6.24
N ASP A 10 7.06 -5.69 7.39
CA ASP A 10 6.85 -5.02 8.67
C ASP A 10 7.46 -3.62 8.68
N THR A 11 8.66 -3.47 8.13
CA THR A 11 9.33 -2.17 8.03
C THR A 11 8.58 -1.22 7.09
N LEU A 12 8.06 -1.72 5.97
CA LEU A 12 7.22 -0.93 5.06
C LEU A 12 5.96 -0.43 5.77
N LEU A 13 5.27 -1.29 6.52
CA LEU A 13 4.09 -0.89 7.28
C LEU A 13 4.43 0.08 8.41
N TRP A 14 5.55 -0.12 9.10
CA TRP A 14 6.00 0.80 10.14
C TRP A 14 6.29 2.20 9.59
N ILE A 15 6.98 2.31 8.45
CA ILE A 15 7.19 3.59 7.74
C ILE A 15 5.85 4.18 7.33
N THR A 16 4.93 3.37 6.83
CA THR A 16 3.59 3.82 6.42
C THR A 16 2.80 4.39 7.61
N MET A 17 2.86 3.75 8.77
CA MET A 17 2.23 4.26 10.00
C MET A 17 2.89 5.55 10.51
N ALA A 18 4.21 5.66 10.42
CA ALA A 18 4.95 6.81 10.93
C ALA A 18 4.87 8.05 10.01
N ALA A 19 4.86 7.85 8.68
CA ALA A 19 4.89 8.91 7.69
C ALA A 19 3.55 9.07 6.94
N GLY A 20 2.54 8.28 7.32
CA GLY A 20 1.21 8.27 6.74
C GLY A 20 0.54 9.63 6.87
N THR A 21 -0.08 10.06 5.78
CA THR A 21 -0.82 11.35 5.71
C THR A 21 -2.33 11.14 5.76
N LEU A 22 -2.78 9.89 5.78
CA LEU A 22 -4.17 9.46 5.68
C LEU A 22 -4.37 8.18 6.50
N GLU A 23 -5.59 7.94 6.95
CA GLU A 23 -5.98 6.63 7.48
C GLU A 23 -6.02 5.58 6.35
N LEU A 24 -5.58 4.36 6.68
CA LEU A 24 -5.65 3.22 5.77
C LEU A 24 -6.95 2.44 5.99
N ASP A 25 -7.63 2.14 4.89
CA ASP A 25 -8.79 1.26 4.80
C ASP A 25 -8.31 -0.19 4.70
N VAL A 26 -8.03 -0.79 5.85
CA VAL A 26 -7.73 -2.22 5.98
C VAL A 26 -9.01 -2.93 6.44
N ARG A 27 -9.50 -3.84 5.61
CA ARG A 27 -10.69 -4.62 5.90
C ARG A 27 -10.33 -5.87 6.69
N CYS A 28 -11.36 -6.53 7.20
CA CYS A 28 -11.22 -7.76 7.95
C CYS A 28 -10.70 -8.91 7.08
N GLN A 29 -9.97 -9.85 7.68
CA GLN A 29 -9.46 -11.03 6.98
C GLN A 29 -10.54 -11.92 6.31
N HIS A 30 -11.80 -11.84 6.77
CA HIS A 30 -12.93 -12.62 6.26
C HIS A 30 -13.80 -11.85 5.26
N CYS A 31 -13.40 -10.63 4.91
CA CYS A 31 -14.17 -9.76 4.04
C CYS A 31 -14.10 -10.31 2.60
N SER A 32 -15.25 -10.46 1.94
CA SER A 32 -15.34 -11.06 0.59
C SER A 32 -14.80 -10.16 -0.54
N GLN A 33 -14.45 -8.92 -0.20
CA GLN A 33 -13.91 -7.92 -1.11
C GLN A 33 -12.76 -7.20 -0.43
N LEU A 34 -11.71 -6.93 -1.21
CA LEU A 34 -10.58 -6.12 -0.78
C LEU A 34 -11.02 -4.68 -0.49
N GLY A 35 -10.45 -4.11 0.57
CA GLY A 35 -10.48 -2.68 0.82
C GLY A 35 -9.75 -1.90 -0.28
N HIS A 36 -9.98 -0.60 -0.34
CA HIS A 36 -9.35 0.23 -1.37
C HIS A 36 -7.82 0.18 -1.25
N ASP A 37 -7.29 0.27 -0.03
CA ASP A 37 -5.84 0.31 0.18
C ASP A 37 -5.20 -1.06 0.09
N GLU A 38 -5.93 -2.13 0.38
CA GLU A 38 -5.46 -3.49 0.15
C GLU A 38 -5.25 -3.73 -1.34
N ALA A 39 -6.17 -3.25 -2.19
CA ALA A 39 -6.01 -3.32 -3.63
C ALA A 39 -4.80 -2.48 -4.11
N TRP A 40 -4.57 -1.31 -3.51
CA TRP A 40 -3.42 -0.45 -3.82
C TRP A 40 -2.09 -1.07 -3.36
N LEU A 41 -2.07 -1.76 -2.22
CA LEU A 41 -0.92 -2.54 -1.76
C LEU A 41 -0.55 -3.63 -2.76
N LEU A 42 -1.53 -4.44 -3.17
CA LEU A 42 -1.32 -5.48 -4.17
C LEU A 42 -0.86 -4.89 -5.50
N GLN A 43 -1.41 -3.74 -5.89
CA GLN A 43 -0.96 -3.05 -7.09
C GLN A 43 0.50 -2.56 -6.97
N MET A 44 0.90 -1.99 -5.83
CA MET A 44 2.29 -1.60 -5.58
C MET A 44 3.25 -2.78 -5.68
N VAL A 45 2.89 -3.90 -5.05
CA VAL A 45 3.69 -5.14 -5.10
C VAL A 45 3.79 -5.65 -6.54
N ASN A 46 2.69 -5.71 -7.29
CA ASN A 46 2.73 -6.10 -8.70
C ASN A 46 3.69 -5.21 -9.50
N ARG A 47 3.60 -3.88 -9.37
CA ARG A 47 4.47 -2.95 -10.10
C ARG A 47 5.94 -3.13 -9.73
N ALA A 48 6.24 -3.29 -8.46
CA ALA A 48 7.60 -3.59 -8.01
C ALA A 48 8.11 -4.94 -8.54
N GLN A 49 7.28 -5.99 -8.56
CA GLN A 49 7.64 -7.30 -9.11
C GLN A 49 7.99 -7.28 -10.62
N VAL A 50 7.44 -6.33 -11.39
CA VAL A 50 7.74 -6.18 -12.82
C VAL A 50 8.73 -5.04 -13.14
N GLY A 51 9.41 -4.49 -12.13
CA GLY A 51 10.42 -3.43 -12.30
C GLY A 51 9.86 -2.01 -12.54
N LEU A 52 8.56 -1.81 -12.37
CA LEU A 52 7.86 -0.53 -12.52
C LEU A 52 7.91 0.27 -11.21
N HIS A 53 9.12 0.62 -10.76
CA HIS A 53 9.35 1.25 -9.45
C HIS A 53 8.79 2.68 -9.37
N VAL A 54 8.74 3.42 -10.49
CA VAL A 54 8.21 4.78 -10.54
C VAL A 54 6.69 4.78 -10.29
N GLU A 55 5.99 3.83 -10.90
CA GLU A 55 4.55 3.62 -10.69
C GLU A 55 4.27 3.14 -9.27
N ALA A 56 5.10 2.24 -8.73
CA ALA A 56 5.00 1.80 -7.35
C ALA A 56 5.21 2.96 -6.35
N GLU A 57 6.22 3.80 -6.57
CA GLU A 57 6.48 4.99 -5.76
C GLU A 57 5.32 6.00 -5.83
N ALA A 58 4.71 6.18 -7.01
CA ALA A 58 3.57 7.08 -7.17
C ALA A 58 2.39 6.69 -6.26
N ILE A 59 2.16 5.39 -6.09
CA ILE A 59 1.13 4.87 -5.17
C ILE A 59 1.56 5.09 -3.71
N LEU A 60 2.81 4.80 -3.33
CA LEU A 60 3.34 5.10 -1.98
C LEU A 60 3.17 6.57 -1.61
N ARG A 61 3.48 7.48 -2.54
CA ARG A 61 3.35 8.93 -2.35
C ARG A 61 1.91 9.41 -2.14
N SER A 62 0.92 8.59 -2.47
CA SER A 62 -0.48 8.88 -2.12
C SER A 62 -0.82 8.57 -0.67
N TRP A 63 -0.04 7.71 0.00
CA TRP A 63 -0.28 7.28 1.38
C TRP A 63 0.52 8.12 2.37
N MET A 64 1.72 8.53 2.00
CA MET A 64 2.69 9.13 2.92
C MET A 64 3.43 10.30 2.29
N THR A 65 4.16 11.05 3.14
CA THR A 65 5.01 12.15 2.69
C THR A 65 6.05 11.69 1.64
N PRO A 66 6.57 12.58 0.76
CA PRO A 66 7.60 12.21 -0.20
C PRO A 66 8.85 11.59 0.42
N ALA A 67 9.23 12.01 1.64
CA ALA A 67 10.34 11.42 2.37
C ALA A 67 10.03 9.99 2.83
N GLY A 68 8.82 9.76 3.35
CA GLY A 68 8.33 8.43 3.70
C GLY A 68 8.31 7.49 2.49
N ALA A 69 7.82 7.96 1.34
CA ALA A 69 7.73 7.15 0.13
C ALA A 69 9.11 6.66 -0.34
N ARG A 70 10.12 7.54 -0.33
CA ARG A 70 11.51 7.16 -0.64
C ARG A 70 12.08 6.13 0.34
N ALA A 71 11.80 6.28 1.64
CA ALA A 71 12.24 5.33 2.66
C ALA A 71 11.54 3.97 2.51
N GLY A 72 10.25 3.99 2.13
CA GLY A 72 9.43 2.79 1.93
C GLY A 72 9.76 2.02 0.65
N LEU A 73 10.14 2.70 -0.43
CA LEU A 73 10.34 2.08 -1.76
C LEU A 73 11.32 0.91 -1.74
N ARG A 74 12.44 1.04 -1.03
CA ARG A 74 13.42 -0.05 -0.87
C ARG A 74 12.82 -1.29 -0.19
N HIS A 75 11.96 -1.07 0.80
CA HIS A 75 11.34 -2.16 1.55
C HIS A 75 10.21 -2.82 0.76
N LEU A 76 9.45 -2.03 -0.02
CA LEU A 76 8.52 -2.57 -1.00
C LEU A 76 9.22 -3.44 -2.04
N ASP A 77 10.37 -3.00 -2.55
CA ASP A 77 11.15 -3.74 -3.52
C ASP A 77 11.68 -5.07 -2.95
N LEU A 78 12.28 -5.03 -1.75
CA LEU A 78 12.69 -6.24 -1.04
C LEU A 78 11.51 -7.18 -0.79
N PHE A 79 10.39 -6.68 -0.29
CA PHE A 79 9.21 -7.52 -0.07
C PHE A 79 8.74 -8.18 -1.38
N SER A 80 8.67 -7.42 -2.46
CA SER A 80 8.23 -7.89 -3.78
C SER A 80 9.14 -8.99 -4.34
N HIS A 81 10.46 -8.83 -4.19
CA HIS A 81 11.44 -9.87 -4.51
C HIS A 81 11.29 -11.11 -3.63
N ALA A 82 10.97 -10.95 -2.33
CA ALA A 82 10.75 -12.08 -1.43
C ALA A 82 9.59 -12.96 -1.87
N LEU A 83 8.51 -12.33 -2.34
CA LEU A 83 7.34 -13.00 -2.87
C LEU A 83 7.66 -13.68 -4.21
N ALA A 84 8.34 -12.98 -5.12
CA ALA A 84 8.72 -13.54 -6.42
C ALA A 84 9.66 -14.75 -6.29
N ASN A 85 10.57 -14.74 -5.31
CA ASN A 85 11.50 -15.86 -5.04
C ASN A 85 10.81 -17.15 -4.55
N VAL A 86 9.53 -17.08 -4.17
CA VAL A 86 8.72 -18.26 -3.81
C VAL A 86 7.55 -18.44 -4.79
N ASP A 87 7.69 -17.91 -6.01
CA ASP A 87 6.70 -17.95 -7.09
C ASP A 87 5.33 -17.35 -6.72
N LEU A 88 5.28 -16.48 -5.70
CA LEU A 88 4.08 -15.75 -5.33
C LEU A 88 4.01 -14.43 -6.10
N LEU A 89 3.48 -14.50 -7.32
CA LEU A 89 3.29 -13.34 -8.19
C LEU A 89 1.90 -12.74 -8.00
N VAL A 90 1.84 -11.43 -7.83
CA VAL A 90 0.55 -10.72 -7.79
C VAL A 90 0.07 -10.50 -9.22
N GLY A 91 -0.84 -11.35 -9.69
CA GLY A 91 -1.50 -11.20 -10.98
C GLY A 91 -2.66 -10.21 -10.91
N LEU A 92 -2.53 -9.05 -11.54
CA LEU A 92 -3.67 -8.13 -11.73
C LEU A 92 -4.37 -8.49 -13.04
N SER A 93 -5.59 -9.04 -12.97
CA SER A 93 -6.40 -9.26 -14.18
C SER A 93 -6.74 -7.91 -14.82
N SER A 94 -6.49 -7.78 -16.13
CA SER A 94 -6.76 -6.58 -16.94
C SER A 94 -8.25 -6.20 -16.99
N SER A 95 -9.15 -7.08 -16.53
CA SER A 95 -10.59 -6.92 -16.66
C SER A 95 -11.27 -6.02 -15.62
N SER A 96 -10.60 -5.57 -14.54
CA SER A 96 -11.32 -4.83 -13.48
C SER A 96 -10.58 -3.67 -12.80
N VAL A 97 -9.30 -3.42 -13.09
CA VAL A 97 -8.57 -2.30 -12.47
C VAL A 97 -8.43 -1.18 -13.48
N LYS A 98 -9.45 -0.32 -13.59
CA LYS A 98 -9.24 1.02 -14.15
C LYS A 98 -8.17 1.67 -13.28
N LEU A 99 -7.01 1.96 -13.88
CA LEU A 99 -5.99 2.84 -13.32
C LEU A 99 -6.70 4.15 -12.95
N VAL A 100 -7.03 4.33 -11.68
CA VAL A 100 -7.47 5.63 -11.20
C VAL A 100 -6.21 6.48 -11.16
N PRO A 101 -6.13 7.58 -11.93
CA PRO A 101 -4.93 8.40 -11.98
C PRO A 101 -4.68 9.00 -10.60
N SER A 102 -3.60 8.58 -9.93
CA SER A 102 -2.81 9.25 -8.86
C SER A 102 -3.53 9.97 -7.71
N ARG A 103 -4.85 9.92 -7.64
CA ARG A 103 -5.68 10.58 -6.64
C ARG A 103 -6.65 9.53 -6.12
N ARG A 104 -6.33 9.03 -4.94
CA ARG A 104 -7.31 8.43 -4.04
C ARG A 104 -8.48 9.44 -3.96
N PRO A 105 -9.75 9.05 -4.18
CA PRO A 105 -10.87 9.98 -4.06
C PRO A 105 -10.80 10.65 -2.69
N ASP A 106 -10.81 11.99 -2.67
CA ASP A 106 -10.65 12.82 -1.48
C ASP A 106 -11.53 12.30 -0.34
N ARG A 107 -10.93 11.60 0.62
CA ARG A 107 -11.58 11.24 1.89
C ARG A 107 -11.44 12.42 2.86
N LEU A 108 -11.79 13.61 2.40
CA LEU A 108 -11.94 14.79 3.24
C LEU A 108 -13.33 14.75 3.88
N LYS A 109 -13.33 14.76 5.23
CA LYS A 109 -14.45 14.97 6.17
C LYS A 109 -15.10 13.72 6.79
N ARG A 110 -14.45 13.16 7.80
CA ARG A 110 -15.11 12.79 9.08
C ARG A 110 -14.18 13.06 10.29
N ALA A 111 -13.75 14.30 10.46
CA ALA A 111 -13.48 14.82 11.80
C ALA A 111 -14.80 15.41 12.29
N GLY A 112 -15.70 14.54 12.76
CA GLY A 112 -16.86 14.96 13.55
C GLY A 112 -16.36 15.58 14.84
N ALA A 113 -16.86 16.77 15.16
CA ALA A 113 -16.51 17.54 16.35
C ALA A 113 -16.61 16.72 17.65
N PRO A 114 -15.79 17.01 18.68
CA PRO A 114 -16.02 16.46 20.01
C PRO A 114 -17.33 17.02 20.55
N THR A 115 -18.38 16.19 20.61
CA THR A 115 -19.54 16.47 21.44
C THR A 115 -19.10 16.36 22.90
N VAL A 116 -18.83 17.51 23.51
CA VAL A 116 -18.75 17.65 24.96
C VAL A 116 -20.16 17.40 25.50
N LEU A 117 -20.34 16.33 26.27
CA LEU A 117 -21.53 16.14 27.10
C LEU A 117 -21.24 16.75 28.48
N HIS A 118 -22.15 17.65 28.88
CA HIS A 118 -22.23 18.31 30.18
C HIS A 118 -22.60 17.33 31.31
#